data_AF-A0A2Z3JBI7-F1
#
_entry.id   AF-A0A2Z3JBI7-F1
#
_cell.length_a   1.000
_cell.length_b   1.000
_cell.length_c   1.000
_cell.angle_alpha   90.00
_cell.angle_beta   90.00
_cell.angle_gamma   90.00
#
_symmetry.space_group_name_H-M   'P 1'
#
loop_
_entity.id
_entity.type
_entity.pdbx_description
1 polymer ?
#
loop_
_entity_poly.entity_id
_entity_poly.type
_entity_poly.pdbx_seq_one_letter_code
_entity_poly.pdbx_strand_id
1 'polypeptide(L)'
;MQNYQQGQRFFDEMFTPDGAVRPHYQGVQAYLERLGVPEFERRRSLLDLAFRNQGITFTVYGDSAGTERTFPFDPVPRIIPAGEWATLEAGLTQRVGALNAFLRDIYSEAQILKDGVIPSELVYTSAHFRREVHGLQVPLGIYTHIVGSDLIRDEQGKYLVLEDNLRSPSGVSYLLANRAAMTRIYPGMFDSQGVRTVQHYTTALLNVLSSLSPRAPEATVVLLTPGMYNSAYFEHAYLAQQMGVELVEGRDLFVDNGRVWMRTTAGRTQVDVIYRRVDDDFLDPLTFRRDSALGVPGLVEVYRQGRVAIANAIGAGVADDKAVYAYVPQMIEYYLNETPILGNVPTYLGWDADHLAYMLGNAAEMVIKAVGEAGGYGMLIGPAATRQEIDDFLVQVRENPRNYIAQPVIGLSRHPTFYPDSGDFEAAHVDLRPYILVGQEVTIVPGGLTRVALKRGSLVVNSSQGGGSKDTWVLDHDGPLHPQIQSQLQGTASPGGPAEGAAQRYFQNAPLEAPGQTQSQSQSQSGGGQTQSQMQGQPPDQEPPLGHRDTPAEDEGQAAHRFVAGAELPEQLQHGSHDAAEEAEPDPSVVPGIEHPDQQGDV
;
A
#
# COMPACT_ATOMS: atom_id res chain seq x y z
N MET A 1 -5.96 3.33 -31.26
CA MET A 1 -5.56 1.90 -31.32
C MET A 1 -4.96 1.48 -32.65
N GLN A 2 -5.47 1.89 -33.83
CA GLN A 2 -4.85 1.48 -35.12
C GLN A 2 -3.39 1.93 -35.27
N ASN A 3 -2.97 3.00 -34.57
CA ASN A 3 -1.58 3.49 -34.56
C ASN A 3 -0.72 2.88 -33.42
N TYR A 4 -1.23 1.91 -32.67
CA TYR A 4 -0.58 1.38 -31.46
C TYR A 4 0.69 0.58 -31.79
N GLN A 5 1.85 1.10 -31.38
CA GLN A 5 3.13 0.43 -31.59
C GLN A 5 3.42 -0.58 -30.47
N GLN A 6 3.10 -1.85 -30.75
CA GLN A 6 3.27 -2.99 -29.84
C GLN A 6 4.73 -3.14 -29.36
N GLY A 7 5.69 -3.04 -30.28
CA GLY A 7 7.12 -3.03 -30.00
C GLY A 7 7.72 -4.42 -29.79
N GLN A 8 8.71 -4.81 -30.61
CA GLN A 8 9.22 -6.18 -30.72
C GLN A 8 10.02 -6.72 -29.51
N ARG A 9 10.10 -5.98 -28.40
CA ARG A 9 10.94 -6.31 -27.24
C ARG A 9 10.17 -6.65 -25.96
N PHE A 10 8.92 -6.23 -25.82
CA PHE A 10 8.17 -6.39 -24.57
C PHE A 10 6.93 -7.24 -24.79
N PHE A 11 6.49 -7.96 -23.76
CA PHE A 11 5.20 -8.64 -23.80
C PHE A 11 4.07 -7.61 -23.78
N ASP A 12 3.23 -7.59 -24.81
CA ASP A 12 2.02 -6.78 -24.83
C ASP A 12 0.82 -7.56 -24.26
N GLU A 13 0.11 -6.99 -23.30
CA GLU A 13 -1.02 -7.64 -22.63
C GLU A 13 -2.24 -7.79 -23.53
N MET A 14 -2.44 -6.93 -24.55
CA MET A 14 -3.61 -6.95 -25.43
C MET A 14 -3.34 -7.62 -26.78
N PHE A 15 -2.13 -7.47 -27.32
CA PHE A 15 -1.74 -7.94 -28.65
C PHE A 15 -0.74 -9.10 -28.59
N THR A 16 -0.75 -9.95 -29.61
CA THR A 16 0.28 -10.97 -29.86
C THR A 16 1.45 -10.38 -30.68
N PRO A 17 2.62 -11.04 -30.75
CA PRO A 17 3.79 -10.52 -31.49
C PRO A 17 3.59 -10.36 -33.01
N ASP A 18 2.63 -11.07 -33.60
CA ASP A 18 2.16 -10.93 -34.99
C ASP A 18 1.07 -9.85 -35.16
N GLY A 19 0.65 -9.22 -34.06
CA GLY A 19 -0.24 -8.06 -34.04
C GLY A 19 -1.73 -8.36 -33.95
N ALA A 20 -2.14 -9.62 -33.81
CA ALA A 20 -3.52 -9.99 -33.54
C ALA A 20 -3.93 -9.65 -32.09
N VAL A 21 -5.23 -9.46 -31.84
CA VAL A 21 -5.75 -9.20 -30.48
C VAL A 21 -6.01 -10.51 -29.75
N ARG A 22 -5.43 -10.64 -28.54
CA ARG A 22 -5.54 -11.82 -27.68
C ARG A 22 -7.01 -12.13 -27.37
N PRO A 23 -7.43 -13.41 -27.29
CA PRO A 23 -8.85 -13.77 -27.28
C PRO A 23 -9.69 -13.07 -26.18
N HIS A 24 -9.13 -12.94 -24.98
CA HIS A 24 -9.79 -12.31 -23.84
C HIS A 24 -9.91 -10.76 -23.94
N TYR A 25 -9.18 -10.09 -24.85
CA TYR A 25 -9.35 -8.65 -25.13
C TYR A 25 -10.32 -8.33 -26.28
N GLN A 26 -10.76 -9.33 -27.06
CA GLN A 26 -11.56 -9.10 -28.27
C GLN A 26 -12.91 -8.39 -27.99
N GLY A 27 -13.54 -8.70 -26.85
CA GLY A 27 -14.77 -8.02 -26.42
C GLY A 27 -14.56 -6.53 -26.11
N VAL A 28 -13.50 -6.20 -25.37
CA VAL A 28 -13.13 -4.81 -25.06
C VAL A 28 -12.67 -4.05 -26.30
N GLN A 29 -11.90 -4.67 -27.20
CA GLN A 29 -11.56 -4.08 -28.50
C GLN A 29 -12.83 -3.67 -29.27
N ALA A 30 -13.73 -4.62 -29.51
CA ALA A 30 -14.96 -4.39 -30.27
C ALA A 30 -15.92 -3.41 -29.58
N TYR A 31 -15.84 -3.27 -28.25
CA TYR A 31 -16.50 -2.20 -27.51
C TYR A 31 -15.88 -0.83 -27.79
N LEU A 32 -14.56 -0.68 -27.65
CA LEU A 32 -13.84 0.58 -27.83
C LEU A 32 -13.92 1.10 -29.27
N GLU A 33 -13.81 0.21 -30.26
CA GLU A 33 -13.98 0.56 -31.68
C GLU A 33 -15.41 1.03 -32.00
N ARG A 34 -16.42 0.40 -31.40
CA ARG A 34 -17.83 0.81 -31.51
C ARG A 34 -18.14 2.12 -30.78
N LEU A 35 -17.42 2.41 -29.70
CA LEU A 35 -17.57 3.63 -28.91
C LEU A 35 -16.96 4.84 -29.63
N GLY A 36 -15.77 4.68 -30.20
CA GLY A 36 -15.01 5.74 -30.86
C GLY A 36 -14.36 6.73 -29.88
N VAL A 37 -13.27 7.36 -30.33
CA VAL A 37 -12.44 8.26 -29.50
C VAL A 37 -13.22 9.41 -28.84
N PRO A 38 -14.10 10.16 -29.53
CA PRO A 38 -14.77 11.32 -28.91
C PRO A 38 -15.69 10.96 -27.74
N GLU A 39 -16.41 9.83 -27.81
CA GLU A 39 -17.26 9.35 -26.73
C GLU A 39 -16.44 8.69 -25.61
N PHE A 40 -15.33 8.02 -25.96
CA PHE A 40 -14.37 7.52 -24.99
C PHE A 40 -13.76 8.67 -24.15
N GLU A 41 -13.29 9.73 -24.79
CA GLU A 41 -12.69 10.90 -24.14
C GLU A 41 -13.73 11.66 -23.28
N ARG A 42 -14.96 11.79 -23.77
CA ARG A 42 -16.08 12.37 -22.99
C ARG A 42 -16.34 11.59 -21.71
N ARG A 43 -16.34 10.25 -21.78
CA ARG A 43 -16.50 9.38 -20.60
C ARG A 43 -15.29 9.43 -19.67
N ARG A 44 -14.07 9.43 -20.20
CA ARG A 44 -12.81 9.61 -19.46
C ARG A 44 -12.80 10.95 -18.69
N SER A 45 -13.41 11.99 -19.26
CA SER A 45 -13.53 13.30 -18.59
C SER A 45 -14.63 13.34 -17.51
N LEU A 46 -15.71 12.56 -17.66
CA LEU A 46 -16.69 12.33 -16.59
C LEU A 46 -16.12 11.48 -15.44
N LEU A 47 -15.19 10.58 -15.78
CA LEU A 47 -14.47 9.71 -14.84
C LEU A 47 -13.51 10.50 -13.96
N ASP A 48 -12.68 11.38 -14.54
CA ASP A 48 -11.87 12.36 -13.79
C ASP A 48 -12.73 13.16 -12.80
N LEU A 49 -13.88 13.67 -13.26
CA LEU A 49 -14.80 14.46 -12.44
C LEU A 49 -15.44 13.64 -11.32
N ALA A 50 -15.76 12.36 -11.57
CA ALA A 50 -16.25 11.46 -10.53
C ALA A 50 -15.21 11.23 -9.42
N PHE A 51 -13.93 11.04 -9.79
CA PHE A 51 -12.83 10.87 -8.83
C PHE A 51 -12.61 12.15 -8.00
N ARG A 52 -12.65 13.33 -8.63
CA ARG A 52 -12.62 14.65 -7.93
C ARG A 52 -13.73 14.76 -6.91
N ASN A 53 -14.97 14.48 -7.32
CA ASN A 53 -16.15 14.64 -6.48
C ASN A 53 -16.27 13.59 -5.36
N GLN A 54 -15.51 12.49 -5.44
CA GLN A 54 -15.45 11.44 -4.41
C GLN A 54 -14.25 11.58 -3.45
N GLY A 55 -13.39 12.58 -3.65
CA GLY A 55 -12.16 12.73 -2.86
C GLY A 55 -11.13 11.62 -3.12
N ILE A 56 -11.14 11.01 -4.31
CA ILE A 56 -10.14 10.00 -4.70
C ILE A 56 -8.87 10.72 -5.14
N THR A 57 -8.14 11.20 -4.14
CA THR A 57 -6.93 12.02 -4.27
C THR A 57 -5.73 11.34 -3.63
N PHE A 58 -4.54 11.79 -4.02
CA PHE A 58 -3.30 11.45 -3.33
C PHE A 58 -2.45 12.70 -3.11
N THR A 59 -1.63 12.66 -2.05
CA THR A 59 -0.67 13.71 -1.73
C THR A 59 0.62 13.50 -2.53
N VAL A 60 0.98 14.47 -3.38
CA VAL A 60 2.30 14.49 -4.02
C VAL A 60 3.30 15.09 -3.03
N TYR A 61 4.31 14.32 -2.61
CA TYR A 61 5.47 14.86 -1.93
C TYR A 61 6.35 15.60 -2.94
N GLY A 62 6.37 16.94 -2.88
CA GLY A 62 7.23 17.77 -3.73
C GLY A 62 6.67 19.17 -4.00
N ASP A 63 5.34 19.30 -4.17
CA ASP A 63 4.69 20.62 -4.26
C ASP A 63 4.57 21.25 -2.86
N SER A 64 5.19 22.42 -2.68
CA SER A 64 5.13 23.20 -1.43
C SER A 64 3.74 23.76 -1.08
N ALA A 65 2.73 23.45 -1.90
CA ALA A 65 1.32 23.81 -1.70
C ALA A 65 0.49 22.68 -1.05
N GLY A 66 1.03 21.47 -0.90
CA GLY A 66 0.30 20.32 -0.31
C GLY A 66 -0.95 19.89 -1.10
N THR A 67 -1.08 20.32 -2.35
CA THR A 67 -2.28 20.15 -3.17
C THR A 67 -2.53 18.69 -3.51
N GLU A 68 -3.58 18.12 -2.93
CA GLU A 68 -4.22 16.88 -3.35
C GLU A 68 -4.41 16.85 -4.87
N ARG A 69 -3.81 15.87 -5.54
CA ARG A 69 -4.05 15.61 -6.97
C ARG A 69 -4.95 14.38 -7.09
N THR A 70 -5.90 14.39 -8.03
CA THR A 70 -6.63 13.16 -8.37
C THR A 70 -5.67 12.12 -8.91
N PHE A 71 -5.78 10.89 -8.41
CA PHE A 71 -5.00 9.78 -8.91
C PHE A 71 -5.38 9.50 -10.38
N PRO A 72 -4.43 9.56 -11.34
CA PRO A 72 -4.75 9.38 -12.75
C PRO A 72 -5.29 7.97 -13.02
N PHE A 73 -6.42 7.88 -13.73
CA PHE A 73 -7.09 6.62 -14.02
C PHE A 73 -7.35 6.45 -15.51
N ASP A 74 -6.82 5.38 -16.10
CA ASP A 74 -7.06 5.00 -17.48
C ASP A 74 -8.16 3.93 -17.57
N PRO A 75 -9.23 4.14 -18.35
CA PRO A 75 -10.36 3.23 -18.42
C PRO A 75 -10.20 2.09 -19.45
N VAL A 76 -8.98 1.76 -19.90
CA VAL A 76 -8.73 0.49 -20.61
C VAL A 76 -8.34 -0.55 -19.56
N PRO A 77 -9.24 -1.51 -19.22
CA PRO A 77 -9.00 -2.47 -18.14
C PRO A 77 -7.90 -3.46 -18.52
N ARG A 78 -7.08 -3.84 -17.54
CA ARG A 78 -6.13 -4.95 -17.68
C ARG A 78 -6.82 -6.26 -17.37
N ILE A 79 -7.02 -7.08 -18.41
CA ILE A 79 -7.72 -8.35 -18.34
C ILE A 79 -6.72 -9.48 -18.01
N ILE A 80 -7.13 -10.39 -17.14
CA ILE A 80 -6.39 -11.60 -16.75
C ILE A 80 -7.31 -12.82 -16.93
N PRO A 81 -6.94 -13.79 -17.78
CA PRO A 81 -7.64 -15.08 -17.94
C PRO A 81 -7.78 -15.87 -16.64
N ALA A 82 -8.81 -16.72 -16.55
CA ALA A 82 -9.07 -17.52 -15.35
C ALA A 82 -7.93 -18.49 -14.97
N GLY A 83 -7.29 -19.14 -15.94
CA GLY A 83 -6.16 -20.06 -15.72
C GLY A 83 -4.85 -19.35 -15.40
N GLU A 84 -4.61 -18.16 -15.98
CA GLU A 84 -3.50 -17.28 -15.55
C GLU A 84 -3.72 -16.86 -14.09
N TRP A 85 -4.94 -16.43 -13.75
CA TRP A 85 -5.27 -16.00 -12.39
C TRP A 85 -5.27 -17.15 -11.37
N ALA A 86 -5.74 -18.35 -11.72
CA ALA A 86 -5.66 -19.52 -10.83
C ALA A 86 -4.20 -19.88 -10.49
N THR A 87 -3.28 -19.69 -11.45
CA THR A 87 -1.83 -19.85 -11.22
C THR A 87 -1.30 -18.78 -10.24
N LEU A 88 -1.79 -17.54 -10.35
CA LEU A 88 -1.48 -16.48 -9.38
C LEU A 88 -2.08 -16.80 -7.99
N GLU A 89 -3.35 -17.20 -7.90
CA GLU A 89 -4.03 -17.56 -6.65
C GLU A 89 -3.25 -18.66 -5.89
N ALA A 90 -2.84 -19.72 -6.59
CA ALA A 90 -2.05 -20.80 -6.00
C ALA A 90 -0.67 -20.34 -5.52
N GLY A 91 0.10 -19.64 -6.37
CA GLY A 91 1.47 -19.25 -6.04
C GLY A 91 1.58 -18.12 -5.02
N LEU A 92 0.60 -17.20 -4.97
CA LEU A 92 0.50 -16.21 -3.89
C LEU A 92 0.13 -16.88 -2.57
N THR A 93 -0.76 -17.87 -2.57
CA THR A 93 -1.15 -18.64 -1.37
C THR A 93 0.05 -19.39 -0.80
N GLN A 94 0.81 -20.10 -1.65
CA GLN A 94 2.08 -20.74 -1.29
C GLN A 94 3.06 -19.72 -0.66
N ARG A 95 3.26 -18.57 -1.32
CA ARG A 95 4.19 -17.53 -0.88
C ARG A 95 3.84 -16.95 0.50
N VAL A 96 2.57 -16.58 0.74
CA VAL A 96 2.17 -16.04 2.07
C VAL A 96 2.22 -17.12 3.16
N GLY A 97 2.03 -18.39 2.81
CA GLY A 97 2.24 -19.51 3.73
C GLY A 97 3.69 -19.58 4.21
N ALA A 98 4.64 -19.55 3.28
CA ALA A 98 6.07 -19.54 3.58
C ALA A 98 6.51 -18.29 4.37
N LEU A 99 6.01 -17.10 4.01
CA LEU A 99 6.32 -15.85 4.72
C LEU A 99 5.80 -15.84 6.19
N ASN A 100 4.62 -16.41 6.45
CA ASN A 100 4.13 -16.54 7.84
C ASN A 100 4.85 -17.65 8.61
N ALA A 101 5.26 -18.74 7.96
CA ALA A 101 6.12 -19.75 8.57
C ALA A 101 7.48 -19.16 8.97
N PHE A 102 8.10 -18.37 8.09
CA PHE A 102 9.32 -17.61 8.36
C PHE A 102 9.19 -16.68 9.56
N LEU A 103 8.19 -15.79 9.56
CA LEU A 103 7.95 -14.84 10.65
C LEU A 103 7.70 -15.56 11.99
N ARG A 104 6.93 -16.64 11.99
CA ARG A 104 6.70 -17.46 13.18
C ARG A 104 7.97 -18.11 13.71
N ASP A 105 8.84 -18.60 12.82
CA ASP A 105 10.10 -19.25 13.18
C ASP A 105 11.09 -18.23 13.78
N ILE A 106 11.40 -17.12 13.11
CA ILE A 106 12.42 -16.15 13.57
C ILE A 106 12.05 -15.41 14.87
N TYR A 107 10.77 -15.36 15.24
CA TYR A 107 10.31 -14.84 16.54
C TYR A 107 10.10 -15.94 17.60
N SER A 108 10.51 -17.19 17.33
CA SER A 108 10.47 -18.30 18.30
C SER A 108 11.79 -19.07 18.36
N GLU A 109 11.99 -20.07 17.49
CA GLU A 109 13.16 -20.96 17.49
C GLU A 109 14.20 -20.64 16.42
N ALA A 110 13.85 -19.88 15.39
CA ALA A 110 14.73 -19.46 14.29
C ALA A 110 15.52 -20.62 13.64
N GLN A 111 14.86 -21.75 13.38
CA GLN A 111 15.50 -22.95 12.82
C GLN A 111 16.10 -22.68 11.43
N ILE A 112 15.43 -21.90 10.57
CA ILE A 112 15.98 -21.51 9.25
C ILE A 112 17.31 -20.72 9.35
N LEU A 113 17.55 -20.07 10.49
CA LEU A 113 18.78 -19.32 10.77
C LEU A 113 19.85 -20.19 11.45
N LYS A 114 19.43 -21.23 12.20
CA LYS A 114 20.30 -22.26 12.80
C LYS A 114 20.84 -23.23 11.73
N ASP A 115 20.00 -23.58 10.76
CA ASP A 115 20.33 -24.45 9.61
C ASP A 115 21.10 -23.71 8.50
N GLY A 116 21.28 -22.39 8.62
CA GLY A 116 22.09 -21.58 7.70
C GLY A 116 21.44 -21.26 6.35
N VAL A 117 20.16 -21.59 6.16
CA VAL A 117 19.41 -21.32 4.91
C VAL A 117 19.24 -19.82 4.67
N ILE A 118 19.11 -19.03 5.74
CA ILE A 118 19.14 -17.56 5.70
C ILE A 118 20.19 -17.08 6.72
N PRO A 119 21.09 -16.13 6.38
CA PRO A 119 22.07 -15.60 7.33
C PRO A 119 21.39 -14.97 8.55
N SER A 120 21.72 -15.46 9.75
CA SER A 120 21.13 -14.98 11.01
C SER A 120 21.31 -13.48 11.23
N GLU A 121 22.43 -12.93 10.78
CA GLU A 121 22.74 -11.51 10.88
C GLU A 121 21.77 -10.63 10.06
N LEU A 122 21.37 -11.08 8.87
CA LEU A 122 20.43 -10.37 7.98
C LEU A 122 19.10 -10.08 8.70
N VAL A 123 18.61 -11.03 9.47
CA VAL A 123 17.41 -10.88 10.29
C VAL A 123 17.71 -10.04 11.53
N TYR A 124 18.69 -10.44 12.35
CA TYR A 124 18.86 -9.87 13.70
C TYR A 124 19.44 -8.45 13.75
N THR A 125 19.98 -7.92 12.65
CA THR A 125 20.36 -6.49 12.54
C THR A 125 19.41 -5.67 11.67
N SER A 126 18.34 -6.24 11.13
CA SER A 126 17.33 -5.45 10.40
C SER A 126 16.62 -4.50 11.37
N ALA A 127 16.45 -3.23 10.97
CA ALA A 127 15.71 -2.23 11.74
C ALA A 127 14.22 -2.57 11.91
N HIS A 128 13.73 -3.61 11.21
CA HIS A 128 12.35 -4.07 11.28
C HIS A 128 12.18 -5.38 12.07
N PHE A 129 13.27 -5.97 12.58
CA PHE A 129 13.21 -7.10 13.50
C PHE A 129 12.91 -6.61 14.93
N ARG A 130 11.71 -6.93 15.43
CA ARG A 130 11.20 -6.39 16.71
C ARG A 130 11.45 -7.36 17.86
N ARG A 131 12.61 -7.21 18.50
CA ARG A 131 13.03 -7.98 19.69
C ARG A 131 12.00 -7.91 20.82
N GLU A 132 11.24 -6.82 20.87
CA GLU A 132 10.18 -6.53 21.83
C GLU A 132 9.03 -7.56 21.80
N VAL A 133 8.79 -8.19 20.65
CA VAL A 133 7.73 -9.21 20.44
C VAL A 133 8.29 -10.63 20.22
N HIS A 134 9.58 -10.86 20.48
CA HIS A 134 10.14 -12.22 20.47
C HIS A 134 9.41 -13.12 21.49
N GLY A 135 9.06 -14.34 21.09
CA GLY A 135 8.29 -15.31 21.86
C GLY A 135 6.78 -15.02 21.98
N LEU A 136 6.28 -13.93 21.39
CA LEU A 136 4.87 -13.55 21.47
C LEU A 136 4.00 -14.49 20.62
N GLN A 137 2.96 -15.06 21.23
CA GLN A 137 2.01 -15.94 20.53
C GLN A 137 0.93 -15.09 19.85
N VAL A 138 1.10 -14.83 18.56
CA VAL A 138 0.13 -14.08 17.74
C VAL A 138 -1.13 -14.93 17.47
N PRO A 139 -2.34 -14.33 17.36
CA PRO A 139 -3.56 -15.06 17.02
C PRO A 139 -3.40 -15.89 15.74
N LEU A 140 -3.91 -17.13 15.77
CA LEU A 140 -3.80 -18.11 14.68
C LEU A 140 -2.37 -18.45 14.20
N GLY A 141 -1.33 -17.91 14.82
CA GLY A 141 0.05 -17.98 14.32
C GLY A 141 0.32 -17.12 13.07
N ILE A 142 -0.56 -16.16 12.77
CA ILE A 142 -0.51 -15.30 11.57
C ILE A 142 0.12 -13.95 11.93
N TYR A 143 1.02 -13.49 11.07
CA TYR A 143 1.61 -12.16 11.15
C TYR A 143 1.03 -11.24 10.07
N THR A 144 0.94 -11.70 8.82
CA THR A 144 0.66 -10.86 7.64
C THR A 144 -0.79 -11.04 7.16
N HIS A 145 -1.72 -10.57 7.98
CA HIS A 145 -3.17 -10.69 7.79
C HIS A 145 -3.69 -10.05 6.48
N ILE A 146 -3.02 -9.00 6.01
CA ILE A 146 -3.18 -8.42 4.66
C ILE A 146 -1.79 -8.36 4.01
N VAL A 147 -1.65 -8.87 2.80
CA VAL A 147 -0.43 -8.78 1.97
C VAL A 147 -0.75 -8.12 0.65
N GLY A 148 0.14 -7.22 0.20
CA GLY A 148 0.18 -6.78 -1.19
C GLY A 148 1.49 -7.25 -1.85
N SER A 149 1.43 -8.26 -2.69
CA SER A 149 2.60 -8.70 -3.48
C SER A 149 2.58 -7.99 -4.82
N ASP A 150 3.65 -7.28 -5.19
CA ASP A 150 3.77 -6.62 -6.48
C ASP A 150 4.22 -7.64 -7.54
N LEU A 151 3.37 -7.84 -8.53
CA LEU A 151 3.59 -8.74 -9.65
C LEU A 151 3.89 -7.96 -10.93
N ILE A 152 4.96 -8.34 -11.59
CA ILE A 152 5.29 -7.90 -12.95
C ILE A 152 5.12 -9.07 -13.92
N ARG A 153 5.02 -8.75 -15.21
CA ARG A 153 5.06 -9.73 -16.30
C ARG A 153 6.24 -9.37 -17.20
N ASP A 154 7.12 -10.33 -17.47
CA ASP A 154 8.39 -10.11 -18.18
C ASP A 154 8.26 -10.10 -19.72
N GLU A 155 9.37 -9.89 -20.44
CA GLU A 155 9.42 -9.91 -21.90
C GLU A 155 8.96 -11.25 -22.51
N GLN A 156 8.98 -12.34 -21.73
CA GLN A 156 8.53 -13.68 -22.13
C GLN A 156 7.06 -13.97 -21.74
N GLY A 157 6.41 -13.07 -21.02
CA GLY A 157 5.03 -13.21 -20.56
C GLY A 157 4.85 -13.99 -19.26
N LYS A 158 5.94 -14.29 -18.53
CA LYS A 158 5.89 -14.98 -17.24
C LYS A 158 5.65 -13.97 -16.12
N TYR A 159 4.87 -14.37 -15.12
CA TYR A 159 4.66 -13.59 -13.90
C TYR A 159 5.82 -13.78 -12.91
N LEU A 160 6.32 -12.66 -12.39
CA LEU A 160 7.36 -12.60 -11.36
C LEU A 160 6.90 -11.69 -10.22
N VAL A 161 7.19 -12.06 -8.97
CA VAL A 161 7.04 -11.16 -7.81
C VAL A 161 8.24 -10.20 -7.80
N LEU A 162 7.98 -8.90 -7.70
CA LEU A 162 8.99 -7.84 -7.61
C LEU A 162 9.30 -7.44 -6.16
N GLU A 163 8.26 -7.36 -5.31
CA GLU A 163 8.31 -6.90 -3.93
C GLU A 163 7.08 -7.45 -3.17
N ASP A 164 7.19 -7.70 -1.87
CA ASP A 164 6.06 -8.02 -1.00
C ASP A 164 5.84 -6.86 -0.02
N ASN A 165 4.59 -6.59 0.36
CA ASN A 165 4.24 -5.50 1.27
C ASN A 165 3.49 -6.10 2.47
N LEU A 166 4.19 -6.24 3.61
CA LEU A 166 3.77 -7.03 4.78
C LEU A 166 3.55 -6.18 6.05
N ARG A 167 3.87 -4.88 6.00
CA ARG A 167 3.59 -3.90 7.09
C ARG A 167 2.13 -3.41 7.08
N SER A 168 1.85 -2.32 6.36
CA SER A 168 0.52 -1.75 6.15
C SER A 168 0.28 -1.55 4.65
N PRO A 169 0.10 -2.63 3.87
CA PRO A 169 -0.10 -2.54 2.42
C PRO A 169 -1.32 -1.69 2.05
N SER A 170 -1.18 -0.91 0.99
CA SER A 170 -2.17 0.08 0.54
C SER A 170 -2.54 -0.04 -0.93
N GLY A 171 -3.66 0.57 -1.30
CA GLY A 171 -4.17 0.75 -2.66
C GLY A 171 -5.45 -0.03 -3.01
N VAL A 172 -6.05 -0.72 -2.03
CA VAL A 172 -7.32 -1.44 -2.21
C VAL A 172 -8.50 -0.49 -2.40
N SER A 173 -8.46 0.71 -1.82
CA SER A 173 -9.49 1.72 -2.09
C SER A 173 -9.55 2.08 -3.57
N TYR A 174 -8.40 2.19 -4.23
CA TYR A 174 -8.32 2.42 -5.68
C TYR A 174 -8.83 1.21 -6.47
N LEU A 175 -8.49 -0.03 -6.09
CA LEU A 175 -9.05 -1.25 -6.71
C LEU A 175 -10.60 -1.21 -6.72
N LEU A 176 -11.20 -0.97 -5.55
CA LEU A 176 -12.65 -0.95 -5.38
C LEU A 176 -13.31 0.25 -6.07
N ALA A 177 -12.70 1.44 -5.98
CA ALA A 177 -13.18 2.65 -6.64
C ALA A 177 -13.10 2.57 -8.17
N ASN A 178 -11.98 2.05 -8.72
CA ASN A 178 -11.76 1.83 -10.15
C ASN A 178 -12.88 0.94 -10.72
N ARG A 179 -13.17 -0.19 -10.07
CA ARG A 179 -14.29 -1.06 -10.47
C ARG A 179 -15.63 -0.33 -10.41
N ALA A 180 -15.94 0.31 -9.29
CA ALA A 180 -17.23 0.98 -9.09
C ALA A 180 -17.48 2.10 -10.12
N ALA A 181 -16.43 2.86 -10.46
CA ALA A 181 -16.49 3.90 -11.47
C ALA A 181 -16.59 3.34 -12.89
N MET A 182 -15.84 2.29 -13.21
CA MET A 182 -15.92 1.60 -14.51
C MET A 182 -17.32 1.02 -14.75
N THR A 183 -17.88 0.28 -13.79
CA THR A 183 -19.24 -0.29 -13.91
C THR A 183 -20.30 0.80 -14.06
N ARG A 184 -20.08 2.01 -13.52
CA ARG A 184 -20.99 3.16 -13.65
C ARG A 184 -20.89 3.89 -15.00
N ILE A 185 -19.69 4.04 -15.55
CA ILE A 185 -19.41 4.93 -16.71
C ILE A 185 -19.25 4.15 -18.03
N TYR A 186 -18.77 2.91 -17.95
CA TYR A 186 -18.64 1.97 -19.07
C TYR A 186 -19.41 0.66 -18.80
N PRO A 187 -20.69 0.67 -18.36
CA PRO A 187 -21.43 -0.55 -18.01
C PRO A 187 -21.42 -1.59 -19.13
N GLY A 188 -21.73 -1.15 -20.36
CA GLY A 188 -21.75 -2.02 -21.54
C GLY A 188 -20.37 -2.51 -22.03
N MET A 189 -19.28 -2.15 -21.35
CA MET A 189 -17.96 -2.78 -21.54
C MET A 189 -17.84 -4.07 -20.73
N PHE A 190 -18.63 -4.25 -19.65
CA PHE A 190 -18.72 -5.50 -18.87
C PHE A 190 -19.70 -6.51 -19.49
N ASP A 191 -20.60 -6.06 -20.38
CA ASP A 191 -21.62 -6.89 -21.03
C ASP A 191 -20.97 -8.11 -21.68
N SER A 192 -21.40 -9.29 -21.22
CA SER A 192 -20.86 -10.59 -21.66
C SER A 192 -19.33 -10.63 -21.67
N GLN A 193 -18.66 -10.19 -20.58
CA GLN A 193 -17.20 -10.34 -20.40
C GLN A 193 -16.78 -11.31 -19.28
N GLY A 194 -17.71 -11.82 -18.43
CA GLY A 194 -17.36 -12.81 -17.39
C GLY A 194 -16.47 -12.28 -16.25
N VAL A 195 -16.47 -10.97 -15.98
CA VAL A 195 -15.59 -10.34 -14.98
C VAL A 195 -16.02 -10.71 -13.55
N ARG A 196 -15.12 -11.37 -12.79
CA ARG A 196 -15.33 -11.73 -11.38
C ARG A 196 -15.48 -10.46 -10.52
N THR A 197 -16.40 -10.50 -9.54
CA THR A 197 -16.66 -9.35 -8.64
C THR A 197 -15.59 -9.22 -7.55
N VAL A 198 -15.20 -7.99 -7.25
CA VAL A 198 -14.23 -7.63 -6.19
C VAL A 198 -14.89 -7.03 -4.94
N GLN A 199 -16.19 -6.78 -4.97
CA GLN A 199 -16.91 -6.00 -3.94
C GLN A 199 -16.91 -6.65 -2.55
N HIS A 200 -16.67 -7.96 -2.46
CA HIS A 200 -16.65 -8.72 -1.20
C HIS A 200 -15.36 -8.52 -0.38
N TYR A 201 -14.36 -7.77 -0.87
CA TYR A 201 -13.08 -7.56 -0.17
C TYR A 201 -13.27 -7.07 1.27
N THR A 202 -14.11 -6.05 1.51
CA THR A 202 -14.21 -5.45 2.84
C THR A 202 -14.95 -6.35 3.82
N THR A 203 -15.93 -7.13 3.36
CA THR A 203 -16.55 -8.20 4.15
C THR A 203 -15.54 -9.31 4.49
N ALA A 204 -14.71 -9.73 3.53
CA ALA A 204 -13.67 -10.73 3.76
C ALA A 204 -12.58 -10.24 4.74
N LEU A 205 -12.15 -8.99 4.61
CA LEU A 205 -11.22 -8.33 5.52
C LEU A 205 -11.79 -8.26 6.94
N LEU A 206 -13.05 -7.81 7.10
CA LEU A 206 -13.71 -7.77 8.40
C LEU A 206 -13.84 -9.17 9.03
N ASN A 207 -14.16 -10.19 8.24
CA ASN A 207 -14.22 -11.58 8.71
C ASN A 207 -12.85 -12.06 9.22
N VAL A 208 -11.77 -11.80 8.46
CA VAL A 208 -10.40 -12.13 8.87
C VAL A 208 -10.04 -11.39 10.16
N LEU A 209 -10.25 -10.08 10.24
CA LEU A 209 -9.97 -9.27 11.43
C LEU A 209 -10.75 -9.77 12.65
N SER A 210 -12.06 -9.96 12.53
CA SER A 210 -12.90 -10.46 13.63
C SER A 210 -12.47 -11.85 14.10
N SER A 211 -11.99 -12.73 13.20
CA SER A 211 -11.54 -14.09 13.54
C SER A 211 -10.31 -14.14 14.47
N LEU A 212 -9.60 -13.02 14.65
CA LEU A 212 -8.46 -12.90 15.57
C LEU A 212 -8.89 -12.72 17.03
N SER A 213 -10.17 -12.44 17.27
CA SER A 213 -10.73 -12.24 18.61
C SER A 213 -11.43 -13.51 19.11
N PRO A 214 -11.17 -13.96 20.36
CA PRO A 214 -11.96 -15.01 21.00
C PRO A 214 -13.41 -14.56 21.33
N ARG A 215 -13.79 -13.30 21.04
CA ARG A 215 -15.16 -12.79 21.13
C ARG A 215 -15.91 -12.81 19.78
N ALA A 216 -15.35 -13.39 18.72
CA ALA A 216 -16.02 -13.50 17.42
C ALA A 216 -17.40 -14.22 17.55
N PRO A 217 -18.46 -13.77 16.85
CA PRO A 217 -18.50 -12.65 15.89
C PRO A 217 -18.72 -11.27 16.53
N GLU A 218 -18.97 -11.17 17.84
CA GLU A 218 -19.20 -9.90 18.58
C GLU A 218 -17.91 -9.10 18.84
N ALA A 219 -16.88 -9.31 18.03
CA ALA A 219 -15.56 -8.71 18.19
C ALA A 219 -15.58 -7.21 17.86
N THR A 220 -15.07 -6.38 18.77
CA THR A 220 -14.92 -4.95 18.52
C THR A 220 -13.64 -4.69 17.73
N VAL A 221 -13.79 -4.57 16.40
CA VAL A 221 -12.73 -4.20 15.45
C VAL A 221 -12.69 -2.68 15.29
N VAL A 222 -11.51 -2.08 15.26
CA VAL A 222 -11.29 -0.66 14.93
C VAL A 222 -10.14 -0.50 13.93
N LEU A 223 -10.14 0.59 13.15
CA LEU A 223 -9.06 0.94 12.23
C LEU A 223 -8.24 2.10 12.81
N LEU A 224 -7.02 1.82 13.25
CA LEU A 224 -6.10 2.81 13.83
C LEU A 224 -5.35 3.56 12.71
N THR A 225 -5.62 4.86 12.58
CA THR A 225 -5.03 5.75 11.57
C THR A 225 -4.08 6.78 12.21
N PRO A 226 -2.99 7.20 11.52
CA PRO A 226 -2.12 8.31 11.93
C PRO A 226 -2.74 9.71 11.69
N GLY A 227 -4.05 9.79 11.46
CA GLY A 227 -4.78 11.03 11.17
C GLY A 227 -4.61 11.59 9.76
N MET A 228 -5.26 12.74 9.52
CA MET A 228 -5.52 13.31 8.18
C MET A 228 -4.29 13.74 7.37
N TYR A 229 -3.12 13.90 8.01
CA TYR A 229 -1.89 14.34 7.34
C TYR A 229 -1.11 13.20 6.67
N ASN A 230 -1.62 11.96 6.73
CA ASN A 230 -1.05 10.81 6.03
C ASN A 230 -1.63 10.65 4.63
N SER A 231 -0.78 10.43 3.62
CA SER A 231 -1.16 10.35 2.21
C SER A 231 -2.08 9.18 1.84
N ALA A 232 -2.30 8.21 2.73
CA ALA A 232 -3.25 7.12 2.58
C ALA A 232 -4.53 7.28 3.44
N TYR A 233 -4.73 8.43 4.12
CA TYR A 233 -5.88 8.65 5.01
C TYR A 233 -7.24 8.45 4.32
N PHE A 234 -7.37 8.80 3.03
CA PHE A 234 -8.56 8.49 2.22
C PHE A 234 -8.89 6.99 2.23
N GLU A 235 -7.89 6.12 2.06
CA GLU A 235 -8.08 4.67 2.13
C GLU A 235 -8.46 4.21 3.54
N HIS A 236 -7.88 4.82 4.58
CA HIS A 236 -8.18 4.47 5.96
C HIS A 236 -9.67 4.76 6.28
N ALA A 237 -10.15 5.95 5.91
CA ALA A 237 -11.56 6.32 6.06
C ALA A 237 -12.48 5.47 5.19
N TYR A 238 -12.11 5.22 3.93
CA TYR A 238 -12.88 4.39 3.00
C TYR A 238 -13.03 2.94 3.52
N LEU A 239 -11.93 2.30 3.94
CA LEU A 239 -11.98 0.92 4.45
C LEU A 239 -12.74 0.82 5.77
N ALA A 240 -12.59 1.79 6.68
CA ALA A 240 -13.39 1.84 7.91
C ALA A 240 -14.90 1.93 7.59
N GLN A 241 -15.28 2.86 6.71
CA GLN A 241 -16.68 3.04 6.29
C GLN A 241 -17.25 1.80 5.59
N GLN A 242 -16.50 1.17 4.67
CA GLN A 242 -16.96 0.00 3.90
C GLN A 242 -16.94 -1.32 4.71
N MET A 243 -16.28 -1.35 5.87
CA MET A 243 -16.41 -2.44 6.85
C MET A 243 -17.47 -2.14 7.92
N GLY A 244 -17.85 -0.86 8.12
CA GLY A 244 -18.72 -0.46 9.23
C GLY A 244 -18.01 -0.50 10.59
N VAL A 245 -16.71 -0.22 10.63
CA VAL A 245 -15.91 -0.15 11.86
C VAL A 245 -15.46 1.28 12.15
N GLU A 246 -15.15 1.56 13.42
CA GLU A 246 -14.71 2.90 13.83
C GLU A 246 -13.30 3.22 13.31
N LEU A 247 -13.16 4.43 12.76
CA LEU A 247 -11.87 5.03 12.41
C LEU A 247 -11.36 5.81 13.63
N VAL A 248 -10.21 5.40 14.18
CA VAL A 248 -9.68 5.94 15.44
C VAL A 248 -8.23 6.40 15.32
N GLU A 249 -7.86 7.45 16.02
CA GLU A 249 -6.46 7.82 16.25
C GLU A 249 -6.00 7.34 17.65
N GLY A 250 -4.68 7.34 17.91
CA GLY A 250 -4.13 6.85 19.19
C GLY A 250 -4.71 7.54 20.43
N ARG A 251 -5.14 8.79 20.31
CA ARG A 251 -5.80 9.59 21.38
C ARG A 251 -7.20 9.09 21.77
N ASP A 252 -7.91 8.45 20.85
CA ASP A 252 -9.27 7.94 21.05
C ASP A 252 -9.26 6.60 21.80
N LEU A 253 -8.10 5.94 21.81
CA LEU A 253 -7.83 4.71 22.52
C LEU A 253 -7.08 4.97 23.84
N PHE A 254 -7.17 4.03 24.78
CA PHE A 254 -6.34 3.99 25.98
C PHE A 254 -6.27 2.59 26.58
N VAL A 255 -5.21 2.31 27.33
CA VAL A 255 -5.11 1.09 28.14
C VAL A 255 -5.66 1.36 29.54
N ASP A 256 -6.54 0.49 30.03
CA ASP A 256 -6.95 0.43 31.44
C ASP A 256 -7.20 -1.03 31.86
N ASN A 257 -6.81 -1.36 33.10
CA ASN A 257 -6.91 -2.70 33.68
C ASN A 257 -6.37 -3.82 32.77
N GLY A 258 -5.34 -3.51 31.97
CA GLY A 258 -4.75 -4.42 31.00
C GLY A 258 -5.70 -4.83 29.87
N ARG A 259 -6.51 -3.90 29.37
CA ARG A 259 -7.32 -4.01 28.13
C ARG A 259 -7.26 -2.70 27.36
N VAL A 260 -7.44 -2.75 26.04
CA VAL A 260 -7.60 -1.54 25.21
C VAL A 260 -9.06 -1.10 25.22
N TRP A 261 -9.29 0.19 25.40
CA TRP A 261 -10.60 0.83 25.43
C TRP A 261 -10.66 1.99 24.45
N MET A 262 -11.77 2.10 23.73
CA MET A 262 -12.13 3.24 22.90
C MET A 262 -13.02 4.20 23.69
N ARG A 263 -12.78 5.51 23.56
CA ARG A 263 -13.60 6.57 24.14
C ARG A 263 -14.86 6.76 23.28
N THR A 264 -16.04 6.74 23.89
CA THR A 264 -17.30 7.12 23.24
C THR A 264 -18.11 8.06 24.12
N THR A 265 -19.13 8.71 23.57
CA THR A 265 -20.06 9.56 24.32
C THR A 265 -20.95 8.76 25.30
N ALA A 266 -21.14 7.46 25.05
CA ALA A 266 -21.91 6.56 25.91
C ALA A 266 -21.07 5.89 27.02
N GLY A 267 -19.74 6.09 27.02
CA GLY A 267 -18.82 5.44 27.94
C GLY A 267 -17.59 4.90 27.22
N ARG A 268 -17.04 3.79 27.70
CA ARG A 268 -15.88 3.13 27.07
C ARG A 268 -16.26 1.78 26.47
N THR A 269 -15.81 1.51 25.26
CA THR A 269 -16.00 0.22 24.58
C THR A 269 -14.67 -0.54 24.58
N GLN A 270 -14.66 -1.82 24.94
CA GLN A 270 -13.45 -2.64 24.86
C GLN A 270 -13.16 -2.93 23.39
N VAL A 271 -11.94 -2.63 22.92
CA VAL A 271 -11.44 -3.03 21.60
C VAL A 271 -10.82 -4.42 21.69
N ASP A 272 -11.10 -5.29 20.71
CA ASP A 272 -10.45 -6.60 20.59
C ASP A 272 -9.42 -6.64 19.47
N VAL A 273 -9.65 -5.94 18.37
CA VAL A 273 -8.82 -6.04 17.16
C VAL A 273 -8.54 -4.65 16.62
N ILE A 274 -7.26 -4.34 16.42
CA ILE A 274 -6.80 -3.11 15.78
C ILE A 274 -6.26 -3.46 14.40
N TYR A 275 -6.98 -3.09 13.35
CA TYR A 275 -6.39 -2.99 12.01
C TYR A 275 -5.55 -1.71 11.98
N ARG A 276 -4.24 -1.86 12.05
CA ARG A 276 -3.33 -0.72 12.12
C ARG A 276 -2.95 -0.23 10.73
N ARG A 277 -2.87 1.10 10.60
CA ARG A 277 -2.29 1.83 9.47
C ARG A 277 -1.15 2.75 9.93
N VAL A 278 -0.48 2.32 11.00
CA VAL A 278 0.60 3.02 11.72
C VAL A 278 1.78 2.04 11.84
N ASP A 279 2.98 2.50 11.51
CA ASP A 279 4.21 1.70 11.59
C ASP A 279 4.59 1.36 13.03
N ASP A 280 5.27 0.22 13.21
CA ASP A 280 5.60 -0.39 14.51
C ASP A 280 6.16 0.62 15.51
N ASP A 281 7.15 1.41 15.08
CA ASP A 281 7.87 2.40 15.89
C ASP A 281 6.96 3.41 16.57
N PHE A 282 5.79 3.68 15.98
CA PHE A 282 4.85 4.69 16.45
C PHE A 282 3.69 4.11 17.28
N LEU A 283 3.50 2.79 17.33
CA LEU A 283 2.31 2.15 17.93
C LEU A 283 2.19 2.31 19.46
N ASP A 284 3.31 2.41 20.18
CA ASP A 284 3.33 2.46 21.63
C ASP A 284 4.56 3.24 22.13
N PRO A 285 4.40 4.48 22.64
CA PRO A 285 5.51 5.29 23.12
C PRO A 285 6.13 4.79 24.45
N LEU A 286 5.55 3.78 25.11
CA LEU A 286 6.21 3.11 26.25
C LEU A 286 7.19 2.02 25.79
N THR A 287 6.99 1.48 24.59
CA THR A 287 7.78 0.36 24.04
C THR A 287 8.77 0.81 22.96
N PHE A 288 8.34 1.71 22.07
CA PHE A 288 9.10 2.15 20.89
C PHE A 288 9.44 3.65 20.97
N ARG A 289 9.02 4.48 20.00
CA ARG A 289 9.30 5.91 19.97
C ARG A 289 8.53 6.66 21.06
N ARG A 290 9.25 7.06 22.11
CA ARG A 290 8.74 7.88 23.23
C ARG A 290 8.14 9.23 22.80
N ASP A 291 8.49 9.72 21.62
CA ASP A 291 7.95 10.94 21.02
C ASP A 291 6.73 10.71 20.11
N SER A 292 6.26 9.46 19.96
CA SER A 292 5.05 9.15 19.17
C SER A 292 3.78 9.66 19.86
N ALA A 293 3.05 10.52 19.15
CA ALA A 293 1.67 10.91 19.48
C ALA A 293 0.61 10.11 18.69
N LEU A 294 1.02 9.14 17.85
CA LEU A 294 0.13 8.39 16.94
C LEU A 294 -0.38 7.08 17.57
N GLY A 295 0.38 6.53 18.52
CA GLY A 295 0.13 5.25 19.16
C GLY A 295 -0.69 5.31 20.44
N VAL A 296 -0.76 4.17 21.14
CA VAL A 296 -1.52 4.00 22.38
C VAL A 296 -0.55 3.51 23.47
N PRO A 297 -0.29 4.31 24.52
CA PRO A 297 0.64 3.93 25.59
C PRO A 297 0.30 2.59 26.25
N GLY A 298 1.25 1.65 26.24
CA GLY A 298 1.12 0.32 26.83
C GLY A 298 0.43 -0.73 25.95
N LEU A 299 0.14 -0.42 24.69
CA LEU A 299 -0.52 -1.34 23.74
C LEU A 299 0.25 -2.65 23.56
N VAL A 300 1.58 -2.63 23.49
CA VAL A 300 2.37 -3.85 23.24
C VAL A 300 2.26 -4.83 24.40
N GLU A 301 2.08 -4.35 25.63
CA GLU A 301 1.89 -5.23 26.79
C GLU A 301 0.49 -5.87 26.82
N VAL A 302 -0.56 -5.15 26.40
CA VAL A 302 -1.90 -5.75 26.23
C VAL A 302 -1.92 -6.77 25.09
N TYR A 303 -1.16 -6.52 24.03
CA TYR A 303 -0.94 -7.46 22.92
C TYR A 303 -0.16 -8.70 23.36
N ARG A 304 0.94 -8.54 24.13
CA ARG A 304 1.72 -9.65 24.72
C ARG A 304 0.88 -10.54 25.64
N GLN A 305 -0.07 -9.95 26.37
CA GLN A 305 -1.01 -10.67 27.22
C GLN A 305 -2.14 -11.40 26.44
N GLY A 306 -2.19 -11.30 25.11
CA GLY A 306 -3.22 -11.93 24.28
C GLY A 306 -4.62 -11.32 24.45
N ARG A 307 -4.71 -10.06 24.87
CA ARG A 307 -5.97 -9.38 25.23
C ARG A 307 -6.47 -8.38 24.20
N VAL A 308 -5.69 -8.15 23.15
CA VAL A 308 -6.02 -7.41 21.93
C VAL A 308 -5.24 -8.08 20.79
N ALA A 309 -5.78 -8.07 19.57
CA ALA A 309 -5.09 -8.47 18.35
C ALA A 309 -4.68 -7.23 17.54
N ILE A 310 -3.57 -7.32 16.82
CA ILE A 310 -3.06 -6.25 15.95
C ILE A 310 -2.80 -6.85 14.56
N ALA A 311 -3.42 -6.26 13.54
CA ALA A 311 -3.32 -6.70 12.15
C ALA A 311 -2.78 -5.56 11.26
N ASN A 312 -1.69 -5.73 10.51
CA ASN A 312 -0.74 -6.86 10.60
C ASN A 312 0.00 -6.85 11.94
N ALA A 313 0.57 -8.00 12.33
CA ALA A 313 1.34 -8.13 13.56
C ALA A 313 2.54 -7.17 13.58
N ILE A 314 3.02 -6.87 14.77
CA ILE A 314 4.26 -6.12 15.00
C ILE A 314 5.44 -6.99 14.52
N GLY A 315 6.45 -6.39 13.90
CA GLY A 315 7.64 -7.10 13.44
C GLY A 315 7.50 -7.85 12.11
N ALA A 316 6.36 -7.76 11.42
CA ALA A 316 6.19 -8.32 10.08
C ALA A 316 7.16 -7.73 9.04
N GLY A 317 7.62 -6.50 9.24
CA GLY A 317 8.46 -5.74 8.30
C GLY A 317 9.89 -6.26 8.10
N VAL A 318 10.30 -7.32 8.80
CA VAL A 318 11.58 -8.02 8.52
C VAL A 318 11.46 -8.99 7.35
N ALA A 319 10.23 -9.41 6.98
CA ALA A 319 9.99 -10.33 5.87
C ALA A 319 9.72 -9.61 4.53
N ASP A 320 9.46 -8.30 4.53
CA ASP A 320 9.45 -7.44 3.33
C ASP A 320 10.72 -6.59 3.19
N ASP A 321 11.79 -6.96 3.91
CA ASP A 321 13.13 -6.43 3.69
C ASP A 321 13.68 -6.88 2.32
N LYS A 322 14.27 -5.96 1.55
CA LYS A 322 14.67 -6.22 0.15
C LYS A 322 15.74 -7.29 -0.01
N ALA A 323 16.57 -7.51 1.01
CA ALA A 323 17.56 -8.59 1.01
C ALA A 323 16.97 -9.92 1.51
N VAL A 324 15.98 -9.88 2.42
CA VAL A 324 15.22 -11.07 2.85
C VAL A 324 14.30 -11.58 1.73
N TYR A 325 13.73 -10.70 0.92
CA TYR A 325 12.93 -11.04 -0.28
C TYR A 325 13.65 -12.03 -1.21
N ALA A 326 14.98 -11.94 -1.35
CA ALA A 326 15.77 -12.84 -2.20
C ALA A 326 15.77 -14.31 -1.72
N TYR A 327 15.39 -14.56 -0.47
CA TYR A 327 15.33 -15.88 0.16
C TYR A 327 13.93 -16.52 0.16
N VAL A 328 12.89 -15.82 -0.29
CA VAL A 328 11.51 -16.36 -0.28
C VAL A 328 11.36 -17.68 -1.09
N PRO A 329 12.06 -17.91 -2.21
CA PRO A 329 12.11 -19.23 -2.84
C PRO A 329 12.58 -20.34 -1.89
N GLN A 330 13.67 -20.10 -1.15
CA GLN A 330 14.24 -21.01 -0.16
C GLN A 330 13.34 -21.18 1.07
N MET A 331 12.55 -20.16 1.45
CA MET A 331 11.52 -20.28 2.49
C MET A 331 10.39 -21.24 2.05
N ILE A 332 9.97 -21.18 0.79
CA ILE A 332 8.95 -22.09 0.22
C ILE A 332 9.49 -23.53 0.24
N GLU A 333 10.73 -23.74 -0.23
CA GLU A 333 11.37 -25.05 -0.22
C GLU A 333 11.56 -25.59 1.21
N TYR A 334 12.03 -24.77 2.16
CA TYR A 334 12.31 -25.17 3.55
C TYR A 334 11.04 -25.42 4.39
N TYR A 335 10.04 -24.53 4.34
CA TYR A 335 8.85 -24.65 5.20
C TYR A 335 7.71 -25.47 4.60
N LEU A 336 7.61 -25.54 3.27
CA LEU A 336 6.50 -26.23 2.59
C LEU A 336 6.95 -27.51 1.86
N ASN A 337 8.25 -27.68 1.59
CA ASN A 337 8.79 -28.77 0.76
C ASN A 337 8.13 -28.77 -0.64
N GLU A 338 7.99 -27.57 -1.22
CA GLU A 338 7.40 -27.34 -2.55
C GLU A 338 8.36 -26.52 -3.43
N THR A 339 8.22 -26.64 -4.75
CA THR A 339 8.88 -25.72 -5.69
C THR A 339 8.08 -24.41 -5.81
N PRO A 340 8.73 -23.23 -5.81
CA PRO A 340 8.06 -21.94 -6.00
C PRO A 340 7.27 -21.85 -7.33
N ILE A 341 5.97 -21.60 -7.23
CA ILE A 341 5.05 -21.46 -8.37
C ILE A 341 5.28 -20.11 -9.09
N LEU A 342 5.49 -19.04 -8.32
CA LEU A 342 5.84 -17.71 -8.84
C LEU A 342 7.34 -17.46 -8.62
N GLY A 343 8.01 -17.01 -9.67
CA GLY A 343 9.43 -16.64 -9.58
C GLY A 343 9.62 -15.29 -8.90
N ASN A 344 10.76 -15.12 -8.22
CA ASN A 344 11.28 -13.79 -7.90
C ASN A 344 11.93 -13.16 -9.15
N VAL A 345 12.07 -11.84 -9.16
CA VAL A 345 13.06 -11.14 -9.98
C VAL A 345 14.47 -11.49 -9.48
N PRO A 346 15.42 -11.88 -10.35
CA PRO A 346 16.79 -12.17 -9.94
C PRO A 346 17.38 -11.02 -9.13
N THR A 347 17.84 -11.31 -7.91
CA THR A 347 18.25 -10.27 -6.95
C THR A 347 19.62 -10.63 -6.37
N TYR A 348 20.59 -9.79 -6.70
CA TYR A 348 21.98 -9.87 -6.29
C TYR A 348 22.13 -9.17 -4.94
N LEU A 349 22.82 -9.80 -4.00
CA LEU A 349 22.96 -9.34 -2.63
C LEU A 349 24.39 -8.84 -2.39
N GLY A 350 24.59 -7.56 -2.11
CA GLY A 350 25.94 -6.98 -2.08
C GLY A 350 26.87 -7.53 -0.99
N TRP A 351 26.36 -8.17 0.07
CA TRP A 351 27.21 -8.84 1.07
C TRP A 351 27.86 -10.14 0.56
N ASP A 352 27.33 -10.74 -0.51
CA ASP A 352 27.92 -11.89 -1.19
C ASP A 352 28.98 -11.41 -2.20
N ALA A 353 30.15 -12.04 -2.21
CA ALA A 353 31.30 -11.55 -2.97
C ALA A 353 31.15 -11.67 -4.49
N ASP A 354 30.52 -12.75 -4.98
CA ASP A 354 30.31 -12.98 -6.41
C ASP A 354 29.17 -12.09 -6.93
N HIS A 355 28.10 -11.95 -6.14
CA HIS A 355 27.05 -10.96 -6.39
C HIS A 355 27.60 -9.54 -6.40
N LEU A 356 28.46 -9.14 -5.44
CA LEU A 356 29.07 -7.82 -5.41
C LEU A 356 29.96 -7.56 -6.62
N ALA A 357 30.80 -8.53 -7.01
CA ALA A 357 31.60 -8.43 -8.22
C ALA A 357 30.73 -8.25 -9.48
N TYR A 358 29.62 -9.00 -9.58
CA TYR A 358 28.65 -8.85 -10.66
C TYR A 358 27.96 -7.48 -10.65
N MET A 359 27.52 -7.00 -9.47
CA MET A 359 26.88 -5.69 -9.28
C MET A 359 27.80 -4.54 -9.70
N LEU A 360 29.07 -4.57 -9.27
CA LEU A 360 30.06 -3.54 -9.61
C LEU A 360 30.44 -3.58 -11.10
N GLY A 361 30.46 -4.77 -11.72
CA GLY A 361 30.77 -4.94 -13.14
C GLY A 361 29.65 -4.51 -14.09
N ASN A 362 28.38 -4.77 -13.72
CA ASN A 362 27.22 -4.64 -14.61
C ASN A 362 26.27 -3.49 -14.24
N ALA A 363 26.68 -2.59 -13.33
CA ALA A 363 25.84 -1.52 -12.78
C ALA A 363 25.06 -0.67 -13.81
N ALA A 364 25.61 -0.50 -15.03
CA ALA A 364 24.96 0.23 -16.13
C ALA A 364 23.72 -0.47 -16.71
N GLU A 365 23.50 -1.77 -16.43
CA GLU A 365 22.37 -2.57 -16.93
C GLU A 365 21.41 -2.99 -15.81
N MET A 366 21.64 -2.53 -14.58
CA MET A 366 20.94 -2.94 -13.36
C MET A 366 20.22 -1.77 -12.67
N VAL A 367 19.27 -2.11 -11.80
CA VAL A 367 18.74 -1.21 -10.76
C VAL A 367 19.35 -1.60 -9.43
N ILE A 368 20.18 -0.74 -8.84
CA ILE A 368 20.77 -0.95 -7.51
C ILE A 368 19.95 -0.16 -6.49
N LYS A 369 19.58 -0.77 -5.36
CA LYS A 369 18.70 -0.20 -4.33
C LYS A 369 19.30 -0.40 -2.94
N ALA A 370 19.25 0.63 -2.10
CA ALA A 370 19.47 0.49 -0.67
C ALA A 370 18.38 -0.40 -0.04
N VAL A 371 18.76 -1.25 0.92
CA VAL A 371 17.88 -2.24 1.56
C VAL A 371 16.85 -1.56 2.45
N GLY A 372 17.29 -0.71 3.39
CA GLY A 372 16.43 -0.09 4.40
C GLY A 372 15.62 1.14 3.95
N GLU A 373 15.95 1.76 2.81
CA GLU A 373 15.29 3.01 2.38
C GLU A 373 13.99 2.77 1.60
N ALA A 374 13.00 3.63 1.81
CA ALA A 374 11.72 3.62 1.09
C ALA A 374 11.54 4.88 0.23
N GLY A 375 10.72 4.79 -0.82
CA GLY A 375 10.29 5.96 -1.59
C GLY A 375 11.20 6.42 -2.74
N GLY A 376 12.26 5.68 -3.06
CA GLY A 376 13.10 5.93 -4.25
C GLY A 376 14.35 6.77 -4.03
N TYR A 377 14.63 7.17 -2.79
CA TYR A 377 15.99 7.53 -2.37
C TYR A 377 16.87 6.27 -2.30
N GLY A 378 18.21 6.44 -2.33
CA GLY A 378 19.15 5.33 -2.26
C GLY A 378 19.10 4.37 -3.46
N MET A 379 18.73 4.84 -4.66
CA MET A 379 18.55 4.01 -5.85
C MET A 379 19.30 4.54 -7.09
N LEU A 380 20.01 3.63 -7.78
CA LEU A 380 20.61 3.84 -9.10
C LEU A 380 19.81 3.07 -10.16
N ILE A 381 19.49 3.72 -11.29
CA ILE A 381 18.90 3.07 -12.47
C ILE A 381 19.94 3.14 -13.60
N GLY A 382 20.74 2.10 -13.78
CA GLY A 382 21.90 2.06 -14.68
C GLY A 382 21.64 2.64 -16.09
N PRO A 383 20.63 2.16 -16.84
CA PRO A 383 20.37 2.65 -18.20
C PRO A 383 19.83 4.08 -18.30
N ALA A 384 19.54 4.74 -17.17
CA ALA A 384 19.09 6.12 -17.10
C ALA A 384 20.10 7.06 -16.41
N ALA A 385 21.20 6.52 -15.88
CA ALA A 385 22.24 7.26 -15.18
C ALA A 385 23.44 7.55 -16.10
N THR A 386 24.13 8.66 -15.86
CA THR A 386 25.43 8.95 -16.48
C THR A 386 26.53 8.08 -15.88
N ARG A 387 27.67 7.97 -16.58
CA ARG A 387 28.81 7.20 -16.08
C ARG A 387 29.33 7.73 -14.74
N GLN A 388 29.32 9.04 -14.53
CA GLN A 388 29.74 9.68 -13.28
C GLN A 388 28.82 9.29 -12.12
N GLU A 389 27.50 9.41 -12.30
CA GLU A 389 26.51 9.01 -11.27
C GLU A 389 26.61 7.52 -10.91
N ILE A 390 26.91 6.66 -11.89
CA ILE A 390 27.20 5.24 -11.65
C ILE A 390 28.46 5.09 -10.80
N ASP A 391 29.60 5.66 -11.23
CA ASP A 391 30.88 5.49 -10.54
C ASP A 391 30.86 6.04 -9.10
N ASP A 392 30.20 7.19 -8.88
CA ASP A 392 29.98 7.79 -7.55
C ASP A 392 29.08 6.92 -6.66
N PHE A 393 27.97 6.41 -7.19
CA PHE A 393 27.09 5.50 -6.44
C PHE A 393 27.82 4.19 -6.07
N LEU A 394 28.68 3.68 -6.97
CA LEU A 394 29.50 2.50 -6.69
C LEU A 394 30.58 2.73 -5.62
N VAL A 395 30.91 3.95 -5.21
CA VAL A 395 31.72 4.18 -4.00
C VAL A 395 30.93 3.75 -2.77
N GLN A 396 29.71 4.25 -2.62
CA GLN A 396 28.82 3.93 -1.48
C GLN A 396 28.53 2.43 -1.38
N VAL A 397 28.32 1.77 -2.52
CA VAL A 397 28.13 0.31 -2.61
C VAL A 397 29.39 -0.46 -2.16
N ARG A 398 30.60 0.08 -2.30
CA ARG A 398 31.83 -0.56 -1.79
C ARG A 398 32.06 -0.29 -0.30
N GLU A 399 31.61 0.85 0.23
CA GLU A 399 31.75 1.22 1.64
C GLU A 399 30.79 0.46 2.57
N ASN A 400 29.56 0.20 2.12
CA ASN A 400 28.58 -0.58 2.87
C ASN A 400 27.81 -1.56 1.97
N PRO A 401 28.48 -2.57 1.38
CA PRO A 401 27.90 -3.42 0.33
C PRO A 401 26.68 -4.21 0.81
N ARG A 402 26.63 -4.56 2.10
CA ARG A 402 25.50 -5.23 2.72
C ARG A 402 24.20 -4.41 2.71
N ASN A 403 24.28 -3.09 2.65
CA ASN A 403 23.11 -2.22 2.57
C ASN A 403 22.52 -2.14 1.15
N TYR A 404 23.08 -2.84 0.15
CA TYR A 404 22.60 -2.77 -1.24
C TYR A 404 22.23 -4.12 -1.82
N ILE A 405 21.16 -4.10 -2.62
CA ILE A 405 20.82 -5.16 -3.57
C ILE A 405 20.84 -4.61 -4.99
N ALA A 406 20.96 -5.48 -5.99
CA ALA A 406 20.68 -5.12 -7.37
C ALA A 406 19.75 -6.11 -8.06
N GLN A 407 18.99 -5.60 -9.02
CA GLN A 407 18.09 -6.38 -9.88
C GLN A 407 18.38 -6.01 -11.34
N PRO A 408 18.29 -6.95 -12.30
CA PRO A 408 18.38 -6.59 -13.71
C PRO A 408 17.18 -5.72 -14.10
N VAL A 409 17.34 -4.86 -15.12
CA VAL A 409 16.24 -4.03 -15.63
C VAL A 409 15.26 -4.91 -16.42
N ILE A 410 14.25 -5.45 -15.74
CA ILE A 410 13.20 -6.27 -16.36
C ILE A 410 12.36 -5.42 -17.30
N GLY A 411 12.19 -5.89 -18.53
CA GLY A 411 11.21 -5.34 -19.48
C GLY A 411 9.79 -5.65 -19.04
N LEU A 412 9.20 -4.75 -18.24
CA LEU A 412 7.80 -4.81 -17.82
C LEU A 412 6.85 -4.95 -19.02
N SER A 413 5.78 -5.73 -18.87
CA SER A 413 4.73 -5.83 -19.88
C SER A 413 4.10 -4.47 -20.21
N ARG A 414 3.62 -4.36 -21.44
CA ARG A 414 2.99 -3.15 -21.99
C ARG A 414 1.50 -3.31 -22.14
N HIS A 415 0.78 -2.22 -21.93
CA HIS A 415 -0.67 -2.18 -22.03
C HIS A 415 -1.14 -0.90 -22.75
N PRO A 416 -2.09 -1.01 -23.70
CA PRO A 416 -2.71 0.14 -24.34
C PRO A 416 -3.29 1.12 -23.31
N THR A 417 -2.90 2.39 -23.43
CA THR A 417 -3.25 3.45 -22.47
C THR A 417 -3.56 4.70 -23.26
N PHE A 418 -4.65 5.39 -22.94
CA PHE A 418 -5.09 6.57 -23.67
C PHE A 418 -4.36 7.81 -23.18
N TYR A 419 -3.79 8.57 -24.12
CA TYR A 419 -3.03 9.78 -23.85
C TYR A 419 -3.84 11.01 -24.31
N PRO A 420 -4.43 11.80 -23.39
CA PRO A 420 -5.30 12.93 -23.78
C PRO A 420 -4.57 14.08 -24.50
N ASP A 421 -3.24 14.11 -24.49
CA ASP A 421 -2.43 15.09 -25.20
C ASP A 421 -2.15 14.72 -26.67
N SER A 422 -2.19 13.42 -27.02
CA SER A 422 -2.10 12.91 -28.40
C SER A 422 -3.46 12.51 -29.00
N GLY A 423 -4.45 12.19 -28.15
CA GLY A 423 -5.78 11.74 -28.55
C GLY A 423 -5.84 10.28 -29.01
N ASP A 424 -4.79 9.49 -28.79
CA ASP A 424 -4.73 8.07 -29.18
C ASP A 424 -4.26 7.18 -28.02
N PHE A 425 -4.16 5.89 -28.30
CA PHE A 425 -3.72 4.83 -27.40
C PHE A 425 -2.26 4.51 -27.69
N GLU A 426 -1.40 4.67 -26.69
CA GLU A 426 0.03 4.41 -26.76
C GLU A 426 0.44 3.37 -25.71
N ALA A 427 1.62 2.78 -25.86
CA ALA A 427 2.09 1.71 -25.00
C ALA A 427 2.70 2.27 -23.70
N ALA A 428 2.11 1.92 -22.56
CA ALA A 428 2.64 2.22 -21.24
C ALA A 428 2.98 0.92 -20.51
N HIS A 429 4.04 0.95 -19.70
CA HIS A 429 4.43 -0.19 -18.86
C HIS A 429 3.53 -0.29 -17.64
N VAL A 430 3.20 -1.52 -17.23
CA VAL A 430 2.27 -1.81 -16.13
C VAL A 430 2.83 -2.83 -15.13
N ASP A 431 2.31 -2.79 -13.91
CA ASP A 431 2.42 -3.86 -12.93
C ASP A 431 1.09 -4.12 -12.23
N LEU A 432 1.06 -5.06 -11.28
CA LEU A 432 -0.15 -5.45 -10.56
C LEU A 432 0.13 -5.73 -9.10
N ARG A 433 -0.64 -5.11 -8.20
CA ARG A 433 -0.75 -5.50 -6.78
C ARG A 433 -2.06 -6.25 -6.52
N PRO A 434 -2.11 -7.60 -6.59
CA PRO A 434 -3.13 -8.38 -5.88
C PRO A 434 -3.10 -8.09 -4.38
N TYR A 435 -4.22 -8.36 -3.69
CA TYR A 435 -4.30 -8.28 -2.24
C TYR A 435 -4.78 -9.60 -1.67
N ILE A 436 -3.97 -10.14 -0.77
CA ILE A 436 -4.14 -11.45 -0.14
C ILE A 436 -4.54 -11.22 1.31
N LEU A 437 -5.65 -11.83 1.72
CA LEU A 437 -6.13 -11.83 3.09
C LEU A 437 -5.80 -13.19 3.73
N VAL A 438 -5.15 -13.18 4.88
CA VAL A 438 -4.68 -14.37 5.59
C VAL A 438 -5.41 -14.48 6.92
N GLY A 439 -6.39 -15.38 6.99
CA GLY A 439 -7.08 -15.79 8.21
C GLY A 439 -6.91 -17.29 8.43
N GLN A 440 -7.95 -17.96 8.93
CA GLN A 440 -7.99 -19.44 8.98
C GLN A 440 -7.86 -20.08 7.58
N GLU A 441 -8.31 -19.36 6.55
CA GLU A 441 -8.10 -19.66 5.13
C GLU A 441 -7.44 -18.44 4.45
N VAL A 442 -6.77 -18.68 3.32
CA VAL A 442 -6.23 -17.60 2.48
C VAL A 442 -7.28 -17.20 1.46
N THR A 443 -7.68 -15.93 1.46
CA THR A 443 -8.64 -15.35 0.49
C THR A 443 -7.93 -14.33 -0.38
N ILE A 444 -7.96 -14.55 -1.70
CA ILE A 444 -7.45 -13.59 -2.69
C ILE A 444 -8.65 -13.11 -3.51
N VAL A 445 -8.87 -11.80 -3.50
CA VAL A 445 -9.99 -11.20 -4.25
C VAL A 445 -9.60 -11.12 -5.72
N PRO A 446 -10.48 -11.52 -6.67
CA PRO A 446 -10.15 -11.64 -8.09
C PRO A 446 -10.00 -10.28 -8.79
N GLY A 447 -8.85 -9.66 -8.57
CA GLY A 447 -8.44 -8.35 -9.05
C GLY A 447 -7.20 -7.85 -8.32
N GLY A 448 -6.78 -6.64 -8.64
CA GLY A 448 -5.63 -5.99 -8.03
C GLY A 448 -5.58 -4.53 -8.44
N LEU A 449 -4.71 -3.76 -7.80
CA LEU A 449 -4.36 -2.43 -8.30
C LEU A 449 -3.35 -2.61 -9.44
N THR A 450 -3.80 -2.48 -10.69
CA THR A 450 -2.88 -2.33 -11.83
C THR A 450 -2.37 -0.89 -11.85
N ARG A 451 -1.05 -0.68 -11.73
CA ARG A 451 -0.41 0.65 -11.86
C ARG A 451 0.12 0.82 -13.29
N VAL A 452 0.22 2.06 -13.76
CA VAL A 452 0.67 2.37 -15.13
C VAL A 452 1.64 3.55 -15.18
N ALA A 453 2.74 3.39 -15.91
CA ALA A 453 3.75 4.41 -16.12
C ALA A 453 3.31 5.42 -17.19
N LEU A 454 2.60 6.48 -16.78
CA LEU A 454 2.04 7.49 -17.70
C LEU A 454 3.07 8.46 -18.30
N LYS A 455 4.32 8.44 -17.83
CA LYS A 455 5.43 9.12 -18.52
C LYS A 455 5.92 8.20 -19.65
N ARG A 456 5.70 8.61 -20.91
CA ARG A 456 6.17 7.89 -22.11
C ARG A 456 7.63 7.41 -21.96
N GLY A 457 7.87 6.12 -22.19
CA GLY A 457 9.19 5.48 -22.05
C GLY A 457 9.66 5.19 -20.62
N SER A 458 8.87 5.52 -19.59
CA SER A 458 9.19 5.22 -18.19
C SER A 458 8.86 3.78 -17.81
N LEU A 459 9.69 3.19 -16.95
CA LEU A 459 9.37 1.97 -16.19
C LEU A 459 8.81 2.29 -14.77
N VAL A 460 8.84 3.57 -14.37
CA VAL A 460 8.34 4.01 -13.06
C VAL A 460 6.80 4.10 -13.08
N VAL A 461 6.17 3.17 -12.37
CA VAL A 461 4.71 3.07 -12.17
C VAL A 461 4.23 3.68 -10.84
N ASN A 462 5.14 4.20 -10.00
CA ASN A 462 4.80 4.72 -8.68
C ASN A 462 3.98 6.04 -8.76
N SER A 463 2.85 6.08 -8.06
CA SER A 463 1.94 7.24 -8.00
C SER A 463 2.65 8.53 -7.57
N SER A 464 3.61 8.46 -6.64
CA SER A 464 4.36 9.64 -6.17
C SER A 464 5.22 10.30 -7.26
N GLN A 465 5.52 9.58 -8.34
CA GLN A 465 6.32 10.04 -9.49
C GLN A 465 5.51 10.11 -10.79
N GLY A 466 4.17 10.20 -10.68
CA GLY A 466 3.26 10.39 -11.82
C GLY A 466 2.68 9.10 -12.41
N GLY A 467 2.79 7.97 -11.71
CA GLY A 467 2.04 6.76 -12.05
C GLY A 467 0.53 6.95 -11.93
N GLY A 468 -0.23 6.28 -12.80
CA GLY A 468 -1.69 6.15 -12.73
C GLY A 468 -2.13 4.73 -12.39
N SER A 469 -3.42 4.44 -12.56
CA SER A 469 -3.95 3.07 -12.44
C SER A 469 -4.94 2.68 -13.55
N LYS A 470 -5.25 1.38 -13.59
CA LYS A 470 -6.29 0.74 -14.40
C LYS A 470 -7.16 -0.17 -13.51
N ASP A 471 -8.35 -0.54 -13.98
CA ASP A 471 -9.14 -1.62 -13.37
C ASP A 471 -8.55 -2.97 -13.82
N THR A 472 -8.47 -3.95 -12.91
CA THR A 472 -7.95 -5.28 -13.20
C THR A 472 -9.11 -6.28 -13.29
N TRP A 473 -9.41 -6.75 -14.49
CA TRP A 473 -10.51 -7.67 -14.76
C TRP A 473 -10.01 -9.11 -14.78
N VAL A 474 -10.23 -9.83 -13.69
CA VAL A 474 -10.08 -11.29 -13.69
C VAL A 474 -11.36 -11.90 -14.25
N LEU A 475 -11.22 -12.79 -15.23
CA LEU A 475 -12.36 -13.46 -15.86
C LEU A 475 -12.72 -14.79 -15.15
N ASP A 476 -13.89 -15.31 -15.44
CA ASP A 476 -14.34 -16.67 -15.07
C ASP A 476 -14.02 -17.75 -16.13
N HIS A 477 -13.32 -17.38 -17.21
CA HIS A 477 -12.89 -18.25 -18.31
C HIS A 477 -11.62 -17.70 -19.00
N ASP A 478 -11.05 -18.43 -19.97
CA ASP A 478 -9.79 -18.06 -20.66
C ASP A 478 -9.93 -17.56 -22.11
N GLY A 479 -11.01 -17.97 -22.78
CA GLY A 479 -11.25 -17.68 -24.20
C GLY A 479 -12.01 -16.38 -24.47
N PRO A 480 -12.49 -16.17 -25.71
CA PRO A 480 -13.56 -15.23 -25.97
C PRO A 480 -14.90 -15.87 -25.54
N LEU A 481 -15.88 -15.09 -25.08
CA LEU A 481 -17.18 -15.66 -24.73
C LEU A 481 -17.90 -16.13 -25.99
N HIS A 482 -18.07 -17.44 -26.11
CA HIS A 482 -19.14 -17.98 -26.95
C HIS A 482 -20.48 -17.59 -26.32
N PRO A 483 -21.35 -16.80 -26.99
CA PRO A 483 -22.65 -16.47 -26.46
C PRO A 483 -23.48 -17.75 -26.35
N GLN A 484 -23.72 -18.21 -25.12
CA GLN A 484 -24.57 -19.38 -24.88
C GLN A 484 -25.98 -19.08 -25.41
N ILE A 485 -26.44 -19.91 -26.34
CA ILE A 485 -27.71 -19.68 -27.04
C ILE A 485 -28.85 -19.82 -26.03
N GLN A 486 -29.63 -18.75 -25.88
CA GLN A 486 -30.74 -18.66 -24.94
C GLN A 486 -31.98 -19.43 -25.45
N SER A 487 -31.86 -20.74 -25.65
CA SER A 487 -32.89 -21.58 -26.28
C SER A 487 -33.00 -23.00 -25.72
N GLN A 488 -33.31 -23.17 -24.43
CA GLN A 488 -33.84 -24.44 -23.92
C GLN A 488 -34.72 -24.37 -22.65
N LEU A 489 -35.51 -23.30 -22.49
CA LEU A 489 -36.58 -23.20 -21.47
C LEU A 489 -37.90 -22.64 -22.04
N GLN A 490 -38.38 -23.20 -23.16
CA GLN A 490 -39.77 -23.06 -23.60
C GLN A 490 -40.30 -24.38 -24.18
N GLY A 491 -41.42 -24.85 -23.63
CA GLY A 491 -41.96 -26.19 -23.86
C GLY A 491 -41.32 -27.23 -22.92
N THR A 492 -42.05 -28.04 -22.15
CA THR A 492 -43.50 -28.32 -22.17
C THR A 492 -44.17 -27.99 -20.83
N ALA A 493 -45.50 -27.80 -20.84
CA ALA A 493 -46.31 -27.60 -19.64
C ALA A 493 -47.55 -28.50 -19.67
N SER A 494 -47.78 -29.26 -18.60
CA SER A 494 -49.08 -29.87 -18.23
C SER A 494 -49.04 -30.32 -16.75
N PRO A 495 -50.20 -30.43 -16.06
CA PRO A 495 -50.24 -30.05 -14.64
C PRO A 495 -50.65 -31.17 -13.66
N GLY A 496 -50.35 -31.01 -12.37
CA GLY A 496 -51.06 -31.71 -11.29
C GLY A 496 -50.39 -31.72 -9.91
N GLY A 497 -51.11 -31.28 -8.88
CA GLY A 497 -50.85 -31.61 -7.46
C GLY A 497 -50.00 -30.60 -6.67
N PRO A 498 -50.38 -30.26 -5.41
CA PRO A 498 -49.66 -29.28 -4.59
C PRO A 498 -48.80 -29.91 -3.46
N ALA A 499 -47.81 -29.15 -3.00
CA ALA A 499 -47.23 -29.27 -1.65
C ALA A 499 -46.78 -27.88 -1.16
N GLU A 500 -47.15 -27.53 0.08
CA GLU A 500 -46.69 -26.34 0.80
C GLU A 500 -45.35 -26.67 1.52
N GLY A 501 -44.44 -25.74 1.82
CA GLY A 501 -44.41 -24.30 1.58
C GLY A 501 -43.25 -23.63 2.35
N ALA A 502 -43.39 -22.32 2.63
CA ALA A 502 -42.61 -21.53 3.61
C ALA A 502 -41.09 -21.28 3.37
N ALA A 503 -40.77 -20.27 2.55
CA ALA A 503 -39.51 -19.49 2.66
C ALA A 503 -39.57 -18.09 1.99
N GLN A 504 -40.64 -17.30 2.19
CA GLN A 504 -40.75 -15.96 1.56
C GLN A 504 -41.61 -14.95 2.34
N ARG A 505 -40.97 -14.18 3.24
CA ARG A 505 -41.42 -12.86 3.75
C ARG A 505 -40.19 -12.01 4.09
N TYR A 506 -40.38 -10.69 4.18
CA TYR A 506 -39.35 -9.65 4.38
C TYR A 506 -38.40 -9.41 3.19
N PHE A 507 -38.91 -8.74 2.16
CA PHE A 507 -38.26 -7.54 1.61
C PHE A 507 -39.26 -6.73 0.76
N GLN A 508 -39.90 -5.73 1.37
CA GLN A 508 -40.56 -4.63 0.65
C GLN A 508 -40.86 -3.46 1.61
N ASN A 509 -40.71 -2.24 1.09
CA ASN A 509 -41.07 -0.91 1.66
C ASN A 509 -39.99 -0.11 2.40
N ALA A 510 -39.21 0.65 1.63
CA ALA A 510 -38.70 1.97 2.01
C ALA A 510 -38.58 2.82 0.71
N PRO A 511 -39.32 3.95 0.55
CA PRO A 511 -39.24 4.79 -0.64
C PRO A 511 -38.09 5.80 -0.56
N LEU A 512 -37.68 6.31 -1.73
CA LEU A 512 -36.70 7.39 -1.88
C LEU A 512 -37.43 8.71 -2.10
N GLU A 513 -37.12 9.74 -1.30
CA GLU A 513 -37.44 11.14 -1.58
C GLU A 513 -36.20 12.03 -1.41
N ALA A 514 -36.15 13.13 -2.18
CA ALA A 514 -35.04 14.08 -2.18
C ALA A 514 -35.44 15.40 -1.49
N PRO A 515 -34.50 16.12 -0.84
CA PRO A 515 -34.82 17.29 -0.04
C PRO A 515 -35.19 18.52 -0.91
N GLY A 516 -36.49 18.77 -1.08
CA GLY A 516 -37.03 20.03 -1.57
C GLY A 516 -37.14 21.08 -0.45
N GLN A 517 -36.84 22.34 -0.77
CA GLN A 517 -37.04 23.46 0.16
C GLN A 517 -38.52 23.85 0.26
N THR A 518 -38.99 24.17 1.47
CA THR A 518 -40.24 24.95 1.64
C THR A 518 -40.16 25.90 2.82
N GLN A 519 -40.81 27.05 2.68
CA GLN A 519 -40.86 28.13 3.66
C GLN A 519 -41.99 27.93 4.68
N SER A 520 -41.93 28.71 5.75
CA SER A 520 -42.98 28.81 6.77
C SER A 520 -44.27 29.45 6.24
N GLN A 521 -45.42 28.98 6.72
CA GLN A 521 -46.48 29.87 7.20
C GLN A 521 -47.44 29.16 8.18
N SER A 522 -48.35 29.93 8.78
CA SER A 522 -49.00 29.64 10.05
C SER A 522 -50.48 29.28 9.96
N GLN A 523 -50.98 28.70 11.06
CA GLN A 523 -52.37 28.63 11.59
C GLN A 523 -52.86 27.18 11.81
N SER A 524 -53.73 26.87 12.79
CA SER A 524 -54.04 27.44 14.12
C SER A 524 -55.02 26.48 14.84
N GLN A 525 -55.36 26.72 16.11
CA GLN A 525 -56.37 25.98 16.92
C GLN A 525 -55.96 24.55 17.39
N SER A 526 -56.43 24.04 18.54
CA SER A 526 -56.91 24.69 19.77
C SER A 526 -57.08 23.68 20.92
N GLY A 527 -56.79 24.09 22.16
CA GLY A 527 -57.06 23.34 23.39
C GLY A 527 -55.91 22.43 23.86
N GLY A 528 -55.74 22.16 25.16
CA GLY A 528 -56.46 22.72 26.30
C GLY A 528 -56.33 21.85 27.56
N GLY A 529 -55.41 22.20 28.47
CA GLY A 529 -55.19 21.49 29.74
C GLY A 529 -54.25 22.29 30.66
N GLN A 530 -54.48 22.25 31.97
CA GLN A 530 -53.84 23.14 32.95
C GLN A 530 -53.03 22.37 34.01
N THR A 531 -51.85 22.87 34.36
CA THR A 531 -51.37 22.92 35.75
C THR A 531 -50.44 24.14 35.97
N GLN A 532 -50.35 24.63 37.21
CA GLN A 532 -49.50 25.75 37.66
C GLN A 532 -48.21 25.17 38.34
N SER A 533 -47.16 25.89 38.79
CA SER A 533 -47.03 27.33 39.10
C SER A 533 -45.58 27.87 39.03
N GLN A 534 -45.41 29.03 38.39
CA GLN A 534 -44.66 30.25 38.80
C GLN A 534 -43.18 30.26 39.29
N MET A 535 -42.47 31.31 38.82
CA MET A 535 -41.25 31.91 39.38
C MET A 535 -41.51 33.31 39.98
N GLN A 536 -40.60 33.79 40.84
CA GLN A 536 -40.27 35.20 41.15
C GLN A 536 -38.75 35.23 41.51
N GLY A 537 -37.95 36.30 41.53
CA GLY A 537 -38.10 37.75 41.24
C GLY A 537 -36.80 38.49 41.69
N GLN A 538 -36.40 39.61 41.06
CA GLN A 538 -35.15 40.39 41.33
C GLN A 538 -35.43 41.68 42.15
N PRO A 539 -34.47 42.64 42.38
CA PRO A 539 -33.13 42.66 43.02
C PRO A 539 -33.15 43.65 44.26
N PRO A 540 -32.19 44.56 44.63
CA PRO A 540 -30.75 44.79 44.37
C PRO A 540 -29.87 45.21 45.64
N ASP A 541 -28.67 45.76 45.39
CA ASP A 541 -27.82 46.76 46.13
C ASP A 541 -27.28 46.56 47.59
N GLN A 542 -25.94 46.66 47.77
CA GLN A 542 -25.16 47.71 48.52
C GLN A 542 -23.67 47.33 48.82
N GLU A 543 -22.84 48.32 49.21
CA GLU A 543 -21.34 48.37 49.25
C GLU A 543 -20.75 48.77 50.66
N PRO A 544 -19.41 48.92 50.90
CA PRO A 544 -18.20 48.28 50.31
C PRO A 544 -17.35 47.53 51.39
N PRO A 545 -16.29 48.00 52.13
CA PRO A 545 -15.28 49.09 52.02
C PRO A 545 -13.75 48.73 52.20
N LEU A 546 -12.87 49.41 51.42
CA LEU A 546 -11.49 49.91 51.73
C LEU A 546 -10.29 49.00 52.17
N GLY A 547 -9.09 49.27 51.60
CA GLY A 547 -7.82 48.65 52.10
C GLY A 547 -6.45 48.83 51.37
N HIS A 548 -6.09 50.00 50.79
CA HIS A 548 -4.73 50.47 50.32
C HIS A 548 -3.54 49.46 50.10
N ARG A 549 -2.79 49.48 48.97
CA ARG A 549 -1.85 50.57 48.56
C ARG A 549 -1.33 50.48 47.09
N ASP A 550 -1.25 51.65 46.45
CA ASP A 550 -0.09 52.28 45.77
C ASP A 550 0.77 51.53 44.70
N THR A 551 0.39 51.69 43.42
CA THR A 551 1.14 52.28 42.26
C THR A 551 2.64 51.99 41.96
N PRO A 552 3.14 52.16 40.69
CA PRO A 552 2.45 52.38 39.40
C PRO A 552 2.90 51.42 38.26
N ALA A 553 2.40 51.64 37.04
CA ALA A 553 2.87 51.05 35.78
C ALA A 553 3.03 52.13 34.68
N GLU A 554 3.80 51.81 33.64
CA GLU A 554 3.91 52.52 32.35
C GLU A 554 4.12 51.44 31.25
N ASP A 555 3.63 51.54 30.01
CA ASP A 555 2.41 52.19 29.49
C ASP A 555 1.99 51.44 28.19
N GLU A 556 0.82 51.75 27.62
CA GLU A 556 0.24 51.04 26.47
C GLU A 556 0.90 51.38 25.09
N GLY A 557 0.71 50.51 24.08
CA GLY A 557 1.32 50.73 22.76
C GLY A 557 0.97 49.74 21.63
N GLN A 558 -0.32 49.46 21.36
CA GLN A 558 -0.71 48.68 20.17
C GLN A 558 -0.71 49.53 18.88
N ALA A 559 0.01 49.12 17.82
CA ALA A 559 -0.36 49.47 16.44
C ALA A 559 0.29 48.59 15.34
N ALA A 560 -0.57 48.06 14.47
CA ALA A 560 -0.42 47.87 13.02
C ALA A 560 0.81 47.16 12.40
N HIS A 561 0.51 46.03 11.74
CA HIS A 561 1.31 45.33 10.73
C HIS A 561 2.08 46.23 9.72
N ARG A 562 3.30 45.78 9.36
CA ARG A 562 3.74 45.71 7.95
C ARG A 562 4.80 44.62 7.77
N PHE A 563 4.54 43.65 6.88
CA PHE A 563 5.56 42.75 6.38
C PHE A 563 6.44 43.47 5.36
N VAL A 564 7.75 43.24 5.42
CA VAL A 564 8.71 43.55 4.36
C VAL A 564 9.60 42.33 4.19
N ALA A 565 9.83 41.92 2.94
CA ALA A 565 10.73 40.82 2.58
C ALA A 565 12.03 41.38 1.98
N GLY A 566 13.11 40.60 2.04
CA GLY A 566 14.37 40.89 1.36
C GLY A 566 15.55 41.03 2.32
N ALA A 567 16.42 40.02 2.31
CA ALA A 567 17.77 40.07 2.87
C ALA A 567 18.63 39.03 2.14
N GLU A 568 19.11 39.38 0.95
CA GLU A 568 20.21 38.64 0.30
C GLU A 568 21.50 38.86 1.11
N LEU A 569 22.40 37.87 1.11
CA LEU A 569 23.77 38.04 1.61
C LEU A 569 24.76 37.51 0.56
N PRO A 570 25.96 38.13 0.44
CA PRO A 570 26.67 38.16 -0.84
C PRO A 570 27.81 37.14 -0.93
N GLU A 571 28.25 36.91 -2.16
CA GLU A 571 29.39 36.07 -2.50
C GLU A 571 30.70 36.89 -2.57
N GLN A 572 31.84 36.18 -2.53
CA GLN A 572 33.20 36.61 -2.92
C GLN A 572 33.96 37.63 -2.04
N LEU A 573 35.09 37.16 -1.49
CA LEU A 573 36.37 37.88 -1.53
C LEU A 573 37.49 36.89 -1.87
N GLN A 574 38.44 37.31 -2.72
CA GLN A 574 39.58 36.51 -3.17
C GLN A 574 40.93 37.10 -2.69
N HIS A 575 41.99 36.31 -2.88
CA HIS A 575 43.42 36.63 -2.81
C HIS A 575 44.08 36.78 -1.43
N GLY A 576 45.32 36.28 -1.34
CA GLY A 576 46.15 36.28 -0.13
C GLY A 576 47.28 35.23 -0.14
N SER A 577 48.10 35.20 -1.18
CA SER A 577 49.24 34.27 -1.34
C SER A 577 50.51 34.73 -0.59
N HIS A 578 51.26 33.82 0.03
CA HIS A 578 52.73 33.92 0.12
C HIS A 578 53.47 32.61 0.48
N ASP A 579 54.76 32.62 0.19
CA ASP A 579 55.63 31.49 -0.16
C ASP A 579 56.43 30.80 0.98
N ALA A 580 56.70 29.51 0.77
CA ALA A 580 58.02 28.82 0.82
C ALA A 580 58.76 28.44 2.13
N ALA A 581 59.68 27.48 1.94
CA ALA A 581 60.65 26.83 2.85
C ALA A 581 60.05 25.85 3.89
N GLU A 582 60.74 24.77 4.31
CA GLU A 582 62.16 24.37 4.15
C GLU A 582 62.32 22.82 4.06
N GLU A 583 63.48 22.29 3.65
CA GLU A 583 63.76 20.85 3.42
C GLU A 583 64.44 20.16 4.63
N ALA A 584 64.17 18.86 4.87
CA ALA A 584 65.06 17.98 5.66
C ALA A 584 64.81 16.46 5.46
N GLU A 585 65.85 15.73 5.04
CA GLU A 585 66.01 14.25 5.04
C GLU A 585 67.53 13.95 5.06
N PRO A 586 68.02 12.72 5.31
CA PRO A 586 67.56 11.63 6.19
C PRO A 586 68.70 11.11 7.13
N ASP A 587 68.51 10.00 7.86
CA ASP A 587 69.64 9.17 8.38
C ASP A 587 69.21 7.67 8.56
N PRO A 588 70.04 6.64 8.27
CA PRO A 588 69.59 5.23 8.21
C PRO A 588 70.32 4.24 9.17
N SER A 589 70.05 2.93 8.99
CA SER A 589 70.60 1.76 9.74
C SER A 589 69.98 1.54 11.14
N VAL A 590 69.87 0.31 11.69
CA VAL A 590 70.69 -0.93 11.54
C VAL A 590 69.82 -2.19 11.37
N VAL A 591 70.37 -3.25 10.74
CA VAL A 591 69.78 -4.61 10.60
C VAL A 591 70.88 -5.67 10.86
N PRO A 592 70.60 -6.75 11.64
CA PRO A 592 70.50 -8.14 11.11
C PRO A 592 69.13 -8.77 11.47
N GLY A 593 68.57 -9.79 10.80
CA GLY A 593 69.16 -11.03 10.27
C GLY A 593 69.09 -12.13 11.36
N ILE A 594 68.63 -13.38 11.18
CA ILE A 594 68.39 -14.34 10.05
C ILE A 594 67.22 -15.26 10.54
N GLU A 595 66.34 -15.92 9.76
CA GLU A 595 66.54 -17.17 8.98
C GLU A 595 65.25 -17.65 8.27
N HIS A 596 65.38 -18.36 7.13
CA HIS A 596 64.34 -19.19 6.49
C HIS A 596 65.01 -20.27 5.63
N PRO A 597 64.57 -21.54 5.72
CA PRO A 597 63.95 -22.24 4.58
C PRO A 597 62.65 -22.98 5.04
N ASP A 598 61.87 -23.75 4.26
CA ASP A 598 62.15 -24.62 3.10
C ASP A 598 61.07 -24.60 1.99
N GLN A 599 61.34 -25.31 0.90
CA GLN A 599 60.50 -25.43 -0.30
C GLN A 599 59.91 -26.86 -0.50
N GLN A 600 59.10 -27.02 -1.56
CA GLN A 600 58.63 -28.27 -2.20
C GLN A 600 57.44 -28.97 -1.51
N GLY A 601 56.49 -29.56 -2.24
CA GLY A 601 56.38 -29.70 -3.71
C GLY A 601 55.02 -30.24 -4.18
N ASP A 602 54.90 -30.51 -5.47
CA ASP A 602 53.64 -30.83 -6.18
C ASP A 602 52.95 -32.13 -5.72
N VAL A 603 51.60 -32.14 -5.72
CA VAL A 603 50.74 -32.91 -6.67
C VAL A 603 49.45 -32.14 -6.90
#